data_AF-A0A7U9XIA8-F1
#
_entry.id   AF-A0A7U9XIA8-F1
#
_cell.length_a   1.000
_cell.length_b   1.000
_cell.length_c   1.000
_cell.angle_alpha   90.00
_cell.angle_beta   90.00
_cell.angle_gamma   90.00
#
_symmetry.space_group_name_H-M   'P 1'
#
loop_
_entity.id
_entity.type
_entity.pdbx_description
1 polymer ?
#
loop_
_entity_poly.entity_id
_entity_poly.type
_entity_poly.pdbx_seq_one_letter_code
_entity_poly.pdbx_strand_id
1 'polypeptide(L)'
;MRKNRTFVRGGGVEPIQAFMGDVCIGEIKKGSRAKVKKLIESGTIQKIEAEVSGGNYKIVRYDSGRDKYFYDSLEDAFCITIEITYREEIKEDVKK
;
A
#
# COMPACT_ATOMS: atom_id res chain seq x y z
N MET A 1 28.98 33.17 -11.70
CA MET A 1 28.52 31.86 -12.23
C MET A 1 27.14 31.56 -11.66
N ARG A 2 26.11 31.58 -12.52
CA ARG A 2 24.73 31.18 -12.17
C ARG A 2 24.65 29.65 -12.17
N LYS A 3 24.22 29.04 -11.07
CA LYS A 3 23.60 27.71 -11.10
C LYS A 3 22.09 27.92 -11.03
N ASN A 4 21.47 28.04 -12.20
CA ASN A 4 20.03 27.92 -12.34
C ASN A 4 19.65 26.49 -11.98
N ARG A 5 19.34 26.22 -10.71
CA ARG A 5 18.55 25.04 -10.37
C ARG A 5 17.10 25.41 -10.67
N THR A 6 16.70 25.14 -11.90
CA THR A 6 15.29 25.10 -12.28
C THR A 6 14.65 24.00 -11.45
N PHE A 7 14.08 24.35 -10.29
CA PHE A 7 13.10 23.50 -9.64
C PHE A 7 11.93 23.41 -10.59
N VAL A 8 11.84 22.33 -11.35
CA VAL A 8 10.63 21.98 -12.07
C VAL A 8 9.57 21.79 -10.99
N ARG A 9 8.71 22.79 -10.85
CA ARG A 9 7.50 22.76 -10.03
C ARG A 9 6.55 21.80 -10.74
N GLY A 10 6.83 20.50 -10.64
CA GLY A 10 6.02 19.46 -11.24
C GLY A 10 4.64 19.51 -10.60
N GLY A 11 3.61 19.75 -11.43
CA GLY A 11 2.21 19.68 -11.02
C GLY A 11 1.99 18.36 -10.27
N GLY A 12 1.79 18.48 -8.96
CA GLY A 12 1.70 17.32 -8.09
C GLY A 12 0.38 16.60 -8.34
N VAL A 13 0.44 15.30 -8.62
CA VAL A 13 -0.75 14.44 -8.55
C VAL A 13 -1.30 14.55 -7.13
N GLU A 14 -2.61 14.84 -7.02
CA GLU A 14 -3.29 14.96 -5.74
C GLU A 14 -3.06 13.73 -4.85
N PRO A 15 -3.01 13.90 -3.52
CA PRO A 15 -2.90 12.77 -2.60
C PRO A 15 -4.01 11.75 -2.84
N ILE A 16 -3.65 10.47 -2.91
CA ILE A 16 -4.61 9.38 -2.94
C ILE A 16 -4.70 8.85 -1.52
N GLN A 17 -5.87 8.97 -0.91
CA GLN A 17 -6.13 8.53 0.46
C GLN A 17 -6.62 7.08 0.48
N ALA A 18 -6.21 6.33 1.48
CA ALA A 18 -6.73 5.00 1.79
C ALA A 18 -7.75 5.12 2.93
N PHE A 19 -8.89 4.45 2.77
CA PHE A 19 -9.97 4.45 3.75
C PHE A 19 -10.34 3.02 4.15
N MET A 20 -10.71 2.85 5.42
CA MET A 20 -11.38 1.66 5.94
C MET A 20 -12.75 2.10 6.46
N GLY A 21 -13.81 1.82 5.69
CA GLY A 21 -15.11 2.45 5.91
C GLY A 21 -15.04 3.95 5.68
N ASP A 22 -15.42 4.73 6.69
CA ASP A 22 -15.36 6.20 6.73
C ASP A 22 -14.06 6.74 7.35
N VAL A 23 -13.18 5.87 7.84
CA VAL A 23 -11.94 6.27 8.52
C VAL A 23 -10.78 6.35 7.53
N CYS A 24 -10.12 7.51 7.45
CA CYS A 24 -8.87 7.67 6.69
C CYS A 24 -7.72 7.02 7.45
N ILE A 25 -7.10 6.00 6.84
CA ILE A 25 -6.00 5.22 7.44
C ILE A 25 -4.62 5.66 6.94
N GLY A 26 -4.58 6.54 5.94
CA GLY A 26 -3.32 7.13 5.45
C GLY A 26 -3.38 7.54 3.98
N GLU A 27 -2.20 7.86 3.44
CA GLU A 27 -2.02 8.27 2.06
C GLU A 27 -1.06 7.36 1.30
N ILE A 28 -1.32 7.16 0.01
CA ILE A 28 -0.39 6.51 -0.89
C ILE A 28 0.88 7.37 -1.03
N LYS A 29 2.03 6.70 -0.82
CA LYS A 29 3.36 7.30 -0.94
C LYS A 29 3.52 8.08 -2.25
N LYS A 30 4.11 9.27 -2.17
CA LYS A 30 4.24 10.22 -3.30
C LYS A 30 4.78 9.59 -4.59
N GLY A 31 5.80 8.72 -4.48
CA GLY A 31 6.40 8.04 -5.63
C GLY A 31 5.49 7.05 -6.36
N SER A 32 4.43 6.57 -5.69
CA SER A 32 3.49 5.58 -6.23
C SER A 32 2.19 6.20 -6.76
N ARG A 33 1.92 7.48 -6.46
CA ARG A 33 0.63 8.14 -6.77
C ARG A 33 0.27 8.10 -8.26
N ALA A 34 1.22 8.41 -9.14
CA ALA A 34 0.96 8.40 -10.58
C ALA A 34 0.60 7.00 -11.12
N LYS A 35 1.29 5.96 -10.63
CA LYS A 35 1.04 4.56 -11.02
C LYS A 35 -0.34 4.11 -10.55
N VAL A 36 -0.67 4.39 -9.28
CA VAL A 36 -1.96 4.03 -8.69
C VAL A 36 -3.11 4.81 -9.35
N LYS A 37 -2.94 6.12 -9.61
CA LYS A 37 -3.93 6.93 -10.33
C LYS A 37 -4.24 6.35 -11.71
N LYS A 38 -3.19 6.00 -12.47
CA LYS A 38 -3.36 5.39 -13.80
C LYS A 38 -4.10 4.05 -13.75
N LEU A 39 -3.84 3.23 -12.72
CA LEU A 39 -4.56 1.97 -12.50
C LEU A 39 -6.04 2.18 -12.15
N ILE A 40 -6.36 3.21 -11.36
CA ILE A 40 -7.76 3.57 -11.04
C ILE A 40 -8.47 4.07 -12.30
N GLU A 41 -7.83 4.97 -13.04
CA GLU A 41 -8.37 5.58 -14.26
C GLU A 41 -8.50 4.60 -15.43
N SER A 42 -7.72 3.51 -15.47
CA SER A 42 -7.84 2.51 -16.54
C SER A 42 -9.15 1.72 -16.47
N GLY A 43 -9.82 1.69 -15.31
CA GLY A 43 -11.01 0.86 -15.12
C GLY A 43 -10.76 -0.64 -15.29
N THR A 44 -9.49 -1.09 -15.29
CA THR A 44 -9.11 -2.48 -15.51
C THR A 44 -8.89 -3.29 -14.23
N ILE A 45 -9.04 -2.64 -13.06
CA ILE A 45 -8.99 -3.30 -11.76
C ILE A 45 -10.13 -4.30 -11.66
N GLN A 46 -9.77 -5.55 -11.39
CA GLN A 46 -10.74 -6.63 -11.21
C GLN A 46 -11.03 -6.88 -9.74
N LYS A 47 -10.00 -6.76 -8.90
CA LYS A 47 -10.06 -7.11 -7.48
C LYS A 47 -9.06 -6.27 -6.70
N ILE A 48 -9.47 -5.83 -5.51
CA ILE A 48 -8.58 -5.23 -4.51
C ILE A 48 -8.78 -6.04 -3.23
N GLU A 49 -7.71 -6.60 -2.70
CA GLU A 49 -7.69 -7.24 -1.39
C GLU A 49 -6.77 -6.47 -0.47
N ALA A 50 -7.18 -6.32 0.78
CA ALA A 50 -6.37 -5.66 1.80
C ALA A 50 -6.29 -6.57 3.02
N GLU A 51 -5.06 -6.84 3.47
CA GLU A 51 -4.77 -7.51 4.72
C GLU A 51 -4.12 -6.51 5.67
N VAL A 52 -4.64 -6.45 6.90
CA VAL A 52 -4.03 -5.70 7.99
C VAL A 52 -3.35 -6.73 8.90
N SER A 53 -2.04 -6.60 9.08
CA SER A 53 -1.26 -7.47 9.96
C SER A 53 -0.38 -6.67 10.91
N GLY A 54 0.05 -7.31 12.00
CA GLY A 54 0.79 -6.65 13.08
C GLY A 54 -0.10 -5.86 14.06
N GLY A 55 0.53 -5.30 15.09
CA GLY A 55 -0.14 -4.72 16.26
C GLY A 55 0.19 -5.49 17.54
N ASN A 56 0.03 -4.85 18.70
CA ASN A 56 0.30 -5.46 20.01
C ASN A 56 -0.81 -6.44 20.42
N TYR A 57 -0.93 -7.56 19.71
CA TYR A 57 -1.73 -8.67 20.18
C TYR A 57 -0.83 -9.56 21.05
N LYS A 58 -1.18 -9.69 22.33
CA LYS A 58 -0.56 -10.68 23.22
C LYS A 58 -0.92 -12.07 22.70
N ILE A 59 -0.07 -12.67 21.86
CA ILE A 59 -0.19 -14.07 21.51
C ILE A 59 0.18 -14.85 22.77
N VAL A 60 -0.81 -15.52 23.36
CA VAL A 60 -0.64 -16.39 24.51
C VAL A 60 -0.46 -17.81 23.99
N ARG A 61 0.75 -18.35 24.11
CA ARG A 61 1.03 -19.76 23.84
C ARG A 61 1.00 -20.55 25.16
N TYR A 62 0.39 -21.73 25.12
CA TYR A 62 0.42 -22.69 26.24
C TYR A 62 1.49 -23.75 25.97
N ASP A 63 2.45 -23.89 26.89
CA ASP A 63 3.45 -24.95 26.87
C ASP A 63 2.97 -26.09 27.78
N SER A 64 2.48 -27.17 27.18
CA SER A 64 1.98 -28.34 27.92
C SER A 64 3.09 -29.12 28.63
N GLY A 65 4.37 -28.92 28.27
CA GLY A 65 5.50 -29.53 28.95
C GLY A 65 5.89 -28.82 30.24
N ARG A 66 5.45 -27.56 30.41
CA ARG A 66 5.76 -26.71 31.57
C ARG A 66 4.53 -26.23 32.34
N ASP A 67 3.32 -26.57 31.87
CA ASP A 67 2.03 -26.12 32.40
C ASP A 67 1.98 -24.59 32.61
N LYS A 68 2.42 -23.85 31.59
CA LYS A 68 2.59 -22.39 31.67
C LYS A 68 2.18 -21.69 30.38
N TYR A 69 1.70 -20.47 30.55
CA TYR A 69 1.41 -19.53 29.47
C TYR A 69 2.60 -18.60 29.23
N PHE A 70 2.95 -18.39 27.96
CA PHE A 70 4.00 -17.48 27.52
C PHE A 70 3.43 -16.43 26.58
N TYR A 71 3.93 -15.21 26.71
CA TYR A 71 3.70 -14.14 25.74
C TYR A 71 4.78 -14.23 24.67
N ASP A 72 4.37 -14.26 23.41
CA ASP A 72 5.32 -14.17 22.30
C ASP A 72 5.90 -12.75 22.19
N SER A 73 7.18 -12.64 21.81
CA SER A 73 7.76 -11.34 21.48
C SER A 73 7.04 -10.77 20.28
N LEU A 74 6.57 -9.53 20.43
CA LEU A 74 5.82 -8.81 19.40
C LEU A 74 6.68 -8.67 18.14
N GLU A 75 6.20 -9.17 17.01
CA GLU A 75 6.82 -8.83 15.73
C GLU A 75 6.50 -7.37 15.41
N ASP A 76 7.54 -6.54 15.47
CA ASP A 76 7.55 -5.11 15.19
C ASP A 76 7.15 -4.83 13.74
N ALA A 77 5.85 -4.68 13.46
CA ALA A 77 5.28 -3.56 12.70
C ALA A 77 3.82 -3.84 12.35
N PHE A 78 2.93 -2.88 12.66
CA PHE A 78 1.63 -2.79 12.01
C PHE A 78 1.85 -2.50 10.51
N CYS A 79 1.35 -3.36 9.64
CA CYS A 79 1.41 -3.18 8.20
C CYS A 79 0.06 -3.45 7.54
N ILE A 80 -0.16 -2.77 6.42
CA ILE A 80 -1.32 -2.98 5.56
C ILE A 80 -0.79 -3.38 4.20
N THR A 81 -1.11 -4.60 3.78
CA THR A 81 -0.80 -5.14 2.47
C THR A 81 -2.03 -4.96 1.59
N ILE A 82 -1.87 -4.27 0.46
CA ILE A 82 -2.93 -4.12 -0.54
C ILE A 82 -2.49 -4.85 -1.80
N GLU A 83 -3.23 -5.88 -2.18
CA GLU A 83 -3.07 -6.60 -3.45
C GLU A 83 -4.11 -6.12 -4.45
N ILE A 84 -3.66 -5.79 -5.67
CA ILE A 84 -4.52 -5.30 -6.76
C ILE A 84 -4.36 -6.24 -7.95
N THR A 85 -5.43 -6.96 -8.28
CA THR A 85 -5.53 -7.74 -9.52
C THR A 85 -6.16 -6.86 -10.60
N TYR A 86 -5.49 -6.74 -11.75
CA TYR A 86 -5.97 -5.94 -12.89
C TYR A 86 -5.68 -6.65 -14.21
N ARG A 87 -6.48 -6.35 -15.24
CA ARG A 87 -6.16 -6.75 -16.62
C ARG A 87 -5.21 -5.73 -17.24
N GLU A 88 -4.16 -6.21 -17.88
CA GLU A 88 -3.35 -5.37 -18.75
C GLU A 88 -4.11 -5.11 -20.06
N GLU A 89 -4.17 -3.85 -20.47
CA GLU A 89 -4.65 -3.50 -21.80
C GLU A 89 -3.58 -3.91 -22.81
N ILE A 90 -3.94 -4.83 -23.73
CA ILE A 90 -3.09 -5.16 -24.86
C ILE A 90 -3.12 -3.95 -25.80
N LYS A 91 -2.05 -3.18 -25.82
CA LYS A 91 -1.87 -2.15 -26.84
C LYS A 91 -1.36 -2.85 -28.10
N GLU A 92 -2.15 -2.85 -29.16
CA GLU A 92 -1.64 -3.22 -30.46
C GLU A 92 -0.52 -2.23 -30.82
N ASP A 93 0.69 -2.76 -31.03
CA ASP A 93 1.80 -2.01 -31.59
C ASP A 93 1.42 -1.62 -33.03
N VAL A 94 0.87 -0.42 -33.19
CA VAL A 94 0.73 0.19 -34.52
C VAL A 94 2.13 0.48 -35.02
N LYS A 95 2.72 -0.51 -35.70
CA LYS A 95 3.94 -0.35 -36.49
C LYS A 95 3.67 0.75 -37.51
N LYS A 96 4.36 1.86 -37.33
CA LYS A 96 4.33 3.03 -38.22
C LYS A 96 5.19 2.80 -39.45
#